data_AF-A0A1B6FRN1-F1
#
_entry.id   AF-A0A1B6FRN1-F1
#
_cell.length_a   1.000
_cell.length_b   1.000
_cell.length_c   1.000
_cell.angle_alpha   90.00
_cell.angle_beta   90.00
_cell.angle_gamma   90.00
#
_symmetry.space_group_name_H-M   'P 1'
#
loop_
_entity.id
_entity.type
_entity.pdbx_description
1 polymer ?
#
loop_
_entity_poly.entity_id
_entity_poly.type
_entity_poly.pdbx_seq_one_letter_code
_entity_poly.pdbx_strand_id
1 'polypeptide(L)'
;MWFISRFLWILFVYTFSSWIYVSIVKLNYNLEYLGNWLTVKNEPSVKVYDYIIVGAGSAGCVLAARLSENASVLLIEAGGKPLALYDIPLTAPMLQLTPYNWQYKTEPQDNACLGLVDRRSVWPRGKILGGTGRLNYMIYLRGHPADFDGWQSSVSDHWSRDEIAEYFKRSEKQIGSFVNDSKYHSTKGPLPVSDLQYTSGLVQGLLGASRELGLGVGDLNGASGGFGFMETQASCQNGARYSSDYMLSGRDNVTILLHTHVTKVLLREHYEAYGVRCERHGHHFTVEARREVILSAGTIGTPQILMLSGIGPARHLRRHKIKVAVDLPVGDNLQDHVSTGVDLIITNQSSPISWKTVVNPLSPLQYLFGKGPMTHPGCEVVGLVHANVDEQADRPPDLLYMALPGGLSSDAGAVLKVAMGIDDKLFRDYFAELVGTPVATLLPTVSHPLSRGCVRLRSSNYKDAPIINPRYLSHPQDVKVLIKGLELLVKLTETKAMAAIGGQVYTKPLPPCANHEFASYSYWECYVRHLTLTTYHPVGTCKMGLDSDPTTVVDHTLRVHRTSRLRVVDASVMPTLSSANINAVVTMIAEKAADLIISDWKQRKNIPCCSEDSPYPEAIYGDFQLI
;
A
#
# COMPACT_ATOMS: atom_id res chain seq x y z
N MET A 1 31.08 29.79 -2.61
CA MET A 1 31.94 28.57 -2.70
C MET A 1 31.59 27.51 -1.66
N TRP A 2 31.46 27.82 -0.37
CA TRP A 2 31.19 26.81 0.68
C TRP A 2 29.86 26.04 0.49
N PHE A 3 28.76 26.76 0.19
CA PHE A 3 27.46 26.14 -0.12
C PHE A 3 27.54 25.14 -1.29
N ILE A 4 28.13 25.57 -2.42
CA ILE A 4 28.29 24.74 -3.63
C ILE A 4 29.12 23.49 -3.31
N SER A 5 30.24 23.64 -2.60
CA SER A 5 31.08 22.51 -2.19
C SER A 5 30.31 21.50 -1.32
N ARG A 6 29.55 22.00 -0.33
CA ARG A 6 28.73 21.17 0.56
C ARG A 6 27.61 20.44 -0.20
N PHE A 7 26.89 21.15 -1.07
CA PHE A 7 25.87 20.56 -1.94
C PHE A 7 26.44 19.43 -2.80
N LEU A 8 27.53 19.71 -3.51
CA LEU A 8 28.19 18.74 -4.40
C LEU A 8 28.70 17.51 -3.63
N TRP A 9 29.22 17.71 -2.42
CA TRP A 9 29.63 16.60 -1.56
C TRP A 9 28.47 15.69 -1.15
N ILE A 10 27.38 16.28 -0.65
CA ILE A 10 26.18 15.52 -0.25
C ILE A 10 25.61 14.77 -1.45
N LEU A 11 25.45 15.46 -2.58
CA LEU A 11 24.98 14.87 -3.83
C LEU A 11 25.88 13.71 -4.26
N PHE A 12 27.21 13.87 -4.22
CA PHE A 12 28.16 12.82 -4.56
C PHE A 12 28.00 11.59 -3.65
N VAL A 13 27.99 11.78 -2.33
CA VAL A 13 27.85 10.68 -1.35
C VAL A 13 26.59 9.87 -1.62
N TYR A 14 25.44 10.53 -1.79
CA TYR A 14 24.18 9.84 -2.02
C TYR A 14 24.09 9.23 -3.42
N THR A 15 24.54 9.93 -4.46
CA THR A 15 24.54 9.39 -5.83
C THR A 15 25.43 8.15 -5.92
N PHE A 16 26.63 8.20 -5.36
CA PHE A 16 27.58 7.09 -5.39
C PHE A 16 27.08 5.88 -4.57
N SER A 17 26.65 6.11 -3.32
CA SER A 17 26.16 5.02 -2.45
C SER A 17 24.88 4.38 -2.98
N SER A 18 23.92 5.18 -3.47
CA SER A 18 22.70 4.66 -4.09
C SER A 18 22.99 3.94 -5.41
N TRP A 19 23.92 4.43 -6.22
CA TRP A 19 24.36 3.74 -7.43
C TRP A 19 24.97 2.38 -7.11
N ILE A 20 25.83 2.26 -6.09
CA ILE A 20 26.36 0.98 -5.63
C ILE A 20 25.23 0.05 -5.20
N TYR A 21 24.35 0.51 -4.31
CA TYR A 21 23.23 -0.30 -3.80
C TYR A 21 22.34 -0.81 -4.95
N VAL A 22 21.87 0.10 -5.80
CA VAL A 22 21.00 -0.24 -6.95
C VAL A 22 21.71 -1.19 -7.92
N SER A 23 23.02 -1.01 -8.14
CA SER A 23 23.81 -1.90 -9.00
C SER A 23 23.94 -3.31 -8.41
N ILE A 24 24.19 -3.43 -7.10
CA ILE A 24 24.19 -4.71 -6.39
C ILE A 24 22.82 -5.39 -6.50
N VAL A 25 21.73 -4.66 -6.26
CA VAL A 25 20.37 -5.19 -6.36
C VAL A 25 20.07 -5.67 -7.79
N LYS A 26 20.44 -4.90 -8.81
CA LYS A 26 20.28 -5.28 -10.22
C LYS A 26 21.11 -6.50 -10.59
N LEU A 27 22.36 -6.57 -10.14
CA LEU A 27 23.22 -7.73 -10.35
C LEU A 27 22.61 -8.98 -9.72
N ASN A 28 22.15 -8.89 -8.47
CA ASN A 28 21.49 -9.99 -7.78
C ASN A 28 20.23 -10.45 -8.49
N TYR A 29 19.38 -9.51 -8.93
CA TYR A 29 18.18 -9.83 -9.72
C TYR A 29 18.54 -10.59 -11.00
N ASN A 30 19.55 -10.14 -11.75
CA ASN A 30 19.97 -10.79 -12.98
C ASN A 30 20.57 -12.19 -12.73
N LEU A 31 21.38 -12.36 -11.68
CA LEU A 31 21.94 -13.66 -11.30
C LEU A 31 20.85 -14.64 -10.85
N GLU A 32 19.89 -14.17 -10.06
CA GLU A 32 18.75 -14.96 -9.61
C GLU A 32 17.86 -15.37 -10.79
N TYR A 33 17.53 -14.43 -11.68
CA TYR A 33 16.76 -14.70 -12.90
C TYR A 33 17.47 -15.72 -13.79
N LEU A 34 18.78 -15.56 -14.04
CA LEU A 34 19.57 -16.47 -14.84
C LEU A 34 19.65 -17.86 -14.21
N GLY A 35 19.88 -17.94 -12.90
CA GLY A 35 19.89 -19.21 -12.18
C GLY A 35 18.53 -19.91 -12.25
N ASN A 36 17.44 -19.16 -12.08
CA ASN A 36 16.08 -19.67 -12.19
C ASN A 36 15.78 -20.20 -13.60
N TRP A 37 16.20 -19.48 -14.63
CA TRP A 37 16.08 -19.88 -16.03
C TRP A 37 16.88 -21.15 -16.37
N LEU A 38 18.08 -21.31 -15.82
CA LEU A 38 18.95 -22.47 -16.09
C LEU A 38 18.52 -23.74 -15.33
N THR A 39 17.97 -23.60 -14.12
CA THR A 39 17.82 -24.72 -13.18
C THR A 39 16.39 -25.16 -12.92
N VAL A 40 15.41 -24.27 -13.11
CA VAL A 40 14.01 -24.56 -12.80
C VAL A 40 13.26 -24.81 -14.10
N LYS A 41 12.51 -25.91 -14.17
CA LYS A 41 11.61 -26.18 -15.29
C LYS A 41 10.67 -24.98 -15.49
N ASN A 42 10.45 -24.62 -16.76
CA ASN A 42 9.56 -23.52 -17.13
C ASN A 42 8.15 -23.69 -16.57
N GLU A 43 7.71 -24.94 -16.38
CA GLU A 43 6.41 -25.29 -15.85
C GLU A 43 6.56 -26.09 -14.54
N PRO A 44 5.61 -25.95 -13.58
CA PRO A 44 5.61 -26.78 -12.39
C PRO A 44 5.37 -28.25 -12.75
N SER A 45 6.01 -29.16 -12.01
CA SER A 45 5.82 -30.61 -12.18
C SER A 45 4.40 -31.06 -11.83
N VAL A 46 3.80 -30.42 -10.83
CA VAL A 46 2.39 -30.57 -10.48
C VAL A 46 1.58 -29.55 -11.27
N LYS A 47 0.55 -30.03 -11.99
CA LYS A 47 -0.32 -29.18 -12.82
C LYS A 47 -1.65 -28.81 -12.18
N VAL A 48 -1.97 -29.42 -11.05
CA VAL A 48 -3.26 -29.31 -10.39
C VAL A 48 -3.07 -29.13 -8.90
N TYR A 49 -3.51 -27.99 -8.38
CA TYR A 49 -3.46 -27.63 -6.96
C TYR A 49 -4.87 -27.49 -6.40
N ASP A 50 -5.05 -27.50 -5.07
CA ASP A 50 -6.36 -27.16 -4.51
C ASP A 50 -6.65 -25.68 -4.73
N TYR A 51 -5.68 -24.83 -4.40
CA TYR A 51 -5.78 -23.39 -4.59
C TYR A 51 -4.64 -22.86 -5.45
N ILE A 52 -4.97 -21.94 -6.35
CA ILE A 52 -4.00 -21.09 -7.05
C ILE A 52 -4.16 -19.67 -6.54
N ILE A 53 -3.11 -19.09 -6.00
CA ILE A 53 -3.05 -17.70 -5.57
C ILE A 53 -2.16 -16.92 -6.53
N VAL A 54 -2.73 -15.85 -7.11
CA VAL A 54 -2.06 -15.02 -8.11
C VAL A 54 -1.56 -13.73 -7.45
N GLY A 55 -0.25 -13.62 -7.28
CA GLY A 55 0.44 -12.51 -6.61
C GLY A 55 0.88 -12.89 -5.21
N ALA A 56 2.20 -12.88 -4.96
CA ALA A 56 2.78 -13.15 -3.65
C ALA A 56 3.04 -11.87 -2.87
N GLY A 57 2.03 -10.99 -2.83
CA GLY A 57 2.05 -9.75 -2.05
C GLY A 57 1.65 -9.94 -0.58
N SER A 58 1.32 -8.82 0.09
CA SER A 58 0.90 -8.81 1.50
C SER A 58 -0.21 -9.85 1.77
N ALA A 59 -1.32 -9.79 1.03
CA ALA A 59 -2.44 -10.72 1.18
C ALA A 59 -2.13 -12.14 0.68
N GLY A 60 -1.48 -12.27 -0.48
CA GLY A 60 -1.23 -13.56 -1.11
C GLY A 60 -0.35 -14.49 -0.26
N CYS A 61 0.68 -13.95 0.39
CA CYS A 61 1.51 -14.73 1.31
C CYS A 61 0.74 -15.19 2.55
N VAL A 62 -0.12 -14.34 3.12
CA VAL A 62 -0.95 -14.69 4.28
C VAL A 62 -1.92 -15.81 3.91
N LEU A 63 -2.63 -15.67 2.79
CA LEU A 63 -3.52 -16.70 2.27
C LEU A 63 -2.80 -18.02 2.01
N ALA A 64 -1.65 -17.99 1.35
CA ALA A 64 -0.88 -19.18 1.08
C ALA A 64 -0.46 -19.88 2.37
N ALA A 65 -0.01 -19.10 3.38
CA ALA A 65 0.32 -19.64 4.69
C ALA A 65 -0.90 -20.33 5.31
N ARG A 66 -2.07 -19.69 5.39
CA ARG A 66 -3.26 -20.27 6.03
C ARG A 66 -3.85 -21.46 5.28
N LEU A 67 -4.04 -21.34 3.97
CA LEU A 67 -4.68 -22.39 3.17
C LEU A 67 -3.80 -23.66 3.05
N SER A 68 -2.47 -23.50 3.11
CA SER A 68 -1.52 -24.62 3.05
C SER A 68 -1.55 -25.55 4.27
N GLU A 69 -2.19 -25.15 5.36
CA GLU A 69 -2.35 -25.97 6.57
C GLU A 69 -3.16 -27.24 6.29
N ASN A 70 -4.04 -27.23 5.28
CA ASN A 70 -4.96 -28.34 4.98
C ASN A 70 -5.11 -28.65 3.48
N ALA A 71 -4.32 -28.01 2.61
CA ALA A 71 -4.48 -28.12 1.16
C ALA A 71 -3.19 -27.80 0.41
N SER A 72 -3.09 -28.27 -0.83
CA SER A 72 -1.97 -27.89 -1.72
C SER A 72 -2.22 -26.50 -2.32
N VAL A 73 -1.22 -25.63 -2.23
CA VAL A 73 -1.31 -24.25 -2.72
C VAL A 73 -0.19 -23.97 -3.74
N LEU A 74 -0.57 -23.41 -4.88
CA LEU A 74 0.37 -22.76 -5.78
C LEU A 74 0.29 -21.24 -5.62
N LEU A 75 1.40 -20.62 -5.25
CA LEU A 75 1.57 -19.18 -5.15
C LEU A 75 2.42 -18.67 -6.32
N ILE A 76 1.84 -17.85 -7.19
CA ILE A 76 2.50 -17.37 -8.42
C ILE A 76 2.89 -15.91 -8.27
N GLU A 77 4.15 -15.57 -8.55
CA GLU A 77 4.70 -14.21 -8.44
C GLU A 77 5.48 -13.83 -9.70
N ALA A 78 5.19 -12.64 -10.23
CA ALA A 78 5.88 -12.12 -11.41
C ALA A 78 7.32 -11.68 -11.12
N GLY A 79 7.61 -11.34 -9.86
CA GLY A 79 8.91 -10.95 -9.35
C GLY A 79 9.83 -12.08 -8.91
N GLY A 80 11.01 -11.67 -8.45
CA GLY A 80 12.03 -12.55 -7.90
C GLY A 80 11.96 -12.70 -6.38
N LYS A 81 13.02 -13.26 -5.81
CA LYS A 81 13.15 -13.55 -4.38
C LYS A 81 13.86 -12.41 -3.61
N PRO A 82 13.41 -12.05 -2.38
CA PRO A 82 14.14 -11.09 -1.54
C PRO A 82 15.42 -11.68 -0.94
N LEU A 83 16.38 -10.80 -0.65
CA LEU A 83 17.59 -11.08 0.13
C LEU A 83 17.55 -10.26 1.43
N ALA A 84 18.32 -10.69 2.44
CA ALA A 84 18.43 -10.00 3.73
C ALA A 84 18.88 -8.54 3.60
N LEU A 85 19.62 -8.19 2.54
CA LEU A 85 20.02 -6.82 2.23
C LEU A 85 18.80 -5.88 2.05
N TYR A 86 17.66 -6.41 1.61
CA TYR A 86 16.43 -5.65 1.36
C TYR A 86 15.62 -5.45 2.64
N ASP A 87 16.04 -6.06 3.74
CA ASP A 87 15.39 -5.92 5.05
C ASP A 87 15.79 -4.62 5.76
N ILE A 88 16.87 -3.98 5.31
CA ILE A 88 17.38 -2.72 5.89
C ILE A 88 16.36 -1.60 5.65
N PRO A 89 15.65 -1.13 6.69
CA PRO A 89 14.54 -0.19 6.54
C PRO A 89 14.90 1.11 5.81
N LEU A 90 16.06 1.69 6.13
CA LEU A 90 16.53 2.96 5.55
C LEU A 90 16.71 2.91 4.01
N THR A 91 16.85 1.71 3.44
CA THR A 91 17.07 1.54 1.99
C THR A 91 15.78 1.50 1.15
N ALA A 92 14.60 1.57 1.79
CA ALA A 92 13.31 1.45 1.12
C ALA A 92 13.13 2.38 -0.11
N PRO A 93 13.50 3.68 -0.08
CA PRO A 93 13.37 4.53 -1.27
C PRO A 93 14.24 4.07 -2.45
N MET A 94 15.44 3.54 -2.17
CA MET A 94 16.33 3.06 -3.23
C MET A 94 15.79 1.79 -3.88
N LEU A 95 15.13 0.91 -3.12
CA LEU A 95 14.53 -0.32 -3.65
C LEU A 95 13.44 -0.04 -4.68
N GLN A 96 12.74 1.10 -4.57
CA GLN A 96 11.75 1.57 -5.55
C GLN A 96 12.37 1.91 -6.92
N LEU A 97 13.68 2.13 -7.01
CA LEU A 97 14.39 2.44 -8.26
C LEU A 97 14.99 1.19 -8.94
N THR A 98 14.58 -0.01 -8.51
CA THR A 98 15.16 -1.29 -8.95
C THR A 98 14.17 -2.12 -9.78
N PRO A 99 14.61 -3.22 -10.44
CA PRO A 99 13.71 -4.13 -11.17
C PRO A 99 12.62 -4.79 -10.33
N TYR A 100 12.71 -4.73 -8.99
CA TYR A 100 11.68 -5.19 -8.05
C TYR A 100 10.51 -4.20 -7.90
N ASN A 101 10.51 -3.09 -8.63
CA ASN A 101 9.37 -2.20 -8.77
C ASN A 101 8.71 -2.39 -10.15
N TRP A 102 7.38 -2.44 -10.20
CA TRP A 102 6.61 -2.36 -11.44
C TRP A 102 6.77 -1.02 -12.17
N GLN A 103 7.18 0.05 -11.48
CA GLN A 103 7.45 1.38 -12.03
C GLN A 103 6.22 2.02 -12.71
N TYR A 104 5.04 1.81 -12.13
CA TYR A 104 3.83 2.46 -12.62
C TYR A 104 3.91 3.98 -12.47
N LYS A 105 3.21 4.67 -13.38
CA LYS A 105 2.94 6.10 -13.32
C LYS A 105 1.47 6.32 -13.64
N THR A 106 0.84 7.31 -13.02
CA THR A 106 -0.52 7.72 -13.37
C THR A 106 -0.58 8.29 -14.78
N GLU A 107 -1.76 8.47 -15.36
CA GLU A 107 -1.93 9.44 -16.44
C GLU A 107 -1.64 10.87 -15.93
N PRO A 108 -1.34 11.84 -16.82
CA PRO A 108 -1.24 13.24 -16.42
C PRO A 108 -2.49 13.69 -15.66
N GLN A 109 -2.29 14.43 -14.57
CA GLN A 109 -3.37 14.93 -13.73
C GLN A 109 -3.71 16.37 -14.10
N ASP A 110 -5.01 16.69 -14.14
CA ASP A 110 -5.49 18.02 -14.51
C ASP A 110 -5.43 19.01 -13.34
N ASN A 111 -5.78 18.53 -12.14
CA ASN A 111 -6.01 19.36 -10.95
C ASN A 111 -4.94 19.19 -9.85
N ALA A 112 -3.91 18.40 -10.12
CA ALA A 112 -2.94 17.91 -9.14
C ALA A 112 -1.59 17.61 -9.82
N CYS A 113 -0.57 17.34 -9.00
CA CYS A 113 0.78 16.97 -9.45
C CYS A 113 1.43 17.99 -10.40
N LEU A 114 1.03 19.27 -10.36
CA LEU A 114 1.49 20.27 -11.33
C LEU A 114 3.00 20.55 -11.24
N GLY A 115 3.61 20.25 -10.09
CA GLY A 115 5.06 20.32 -9.85
C GLY A 115 5.82 19.01 -10.05
N LEU A 116 5.15 17.95 -10.54
CA LEU A 116 5.78 16.67 -10.85
C LEU A 116 6.10 16.55 -12.34
N VAL A 117 7.07 15.70 -12.66
CA VAL A 117 7.48 15.39 -14.04
C VAL A 117 6.26 14.93 -14.85
N ASP A 118 6.02 15.60 -15.98
CA ASP A 118 4.89 15.38 -16.89
C ASP A 118 3.49 15.49 -16.24
N ARG A 119 3.38 16.08 -15.04
CA ARG A 119 2.16 16.09 -14.22
C ARG A 119 1.67 14.69 -13.82
N ARG A 120 2.60 13.74 -13.67
CA ARG A 120 2.30 12.33 -13.36
C ARG A 120 2.85 11.95 -12.00
N SER A 121 2.04 11.24 -11.22
CA SER A 121 2.52 10.64 -9.96
C SER A 121 3.22 9.31 -10.25
N VAL A 122 4.36 9.08 -9.58
CA VAL A 122 5.07 7.79 -9.59
C VAL A 122 4.41 6.86 -8.58
N TRP A 123 4.01 5.66 -9.00
CA TRP A 123 3.32 4.66 -8.16
C TRP A 123 4.17 3.39 -8.06
N PRO A 124 5.18 3.35 -7.16
CA PRO A 124 5.97 2.16 -6.93
C PRO A 124 5.08 1.03 -6.39
N ARG A 125 5.17 -0.16 -6.98
CA ARG A 125 4.52 -1.40 -6.52
C ARG A 125 5.55 -2.52 -6.53
N GLY A 126 5.57 -3.33 -5.47
CA GLY A 126 6.49 -4.45 -5.37
C GLY A 126 6.22 -5.52 -6.42
N LYS A 127 7.29 -5.92 -7.11
CA LYS A 127 7.38 -7.05 -8.04
C LYS A 127 8.46 -7.99 -7.52
N ILE A 128 8.17 -8.61 -6.38
CA ILE A 128 9.05 -9.46 -5.58
C ILE A 128 8.17 -10.30 -4.65
N LEU A 129 8.64 -11.47 -4.20
CA LEU A 129 7.98 -12.22 -3.13
C LEU A 129 7.88 -11.36 -1.85
N GLY A 130 6.66 -11.23 -1.31
CA GLY A 130 6.26 -10.25 -0.28
C GLY A 130 5.62 -8.97 -0.86
N GLY A 131 5.70 -8.79 -2.18
CA GLY A 131 5.11 -7.68 -2.94
C GLY A 131 5.48 -6.31 -2.37
N THR A 132 4.48 -5.43 -2.26
CA THR A 132 4.71 -4.05 -1.77
C THR A 132 5.10 -4.03 -0.29
N GLY A 133 4.85 -5.09 0.50
CA GLY A 133 5.36 -5.22 1.87
C GLY A 133 6.89 -5.16 1.96
N ARG A 134 7.59 -5.58 0.89
CA ARG A 134 9.05 -5.45 0.78
C ARG A 134 9.54 -4.05 0.41
N LEU A 135 8.68 -3.19 -0.12
CA LEU A 135 9.02 -1.83 -0.56
C LEU A 135 8.46 -0.72 0.35
N ASN A 136 7.53 -1.05 1.25
CA ASN A 136 6.83 -0.07 2.07
C ASN A 136 7.72 0.55 3.18
N TYR A 137 7.18 1.50 3.93
CA TYR A 137 7.85 2.11 5.08
C TYR A 137 7.48 1.47 6.42
N MET A 138 7.01 0.21 6.41
CA MET A 138 6.72 -0.63 7.60
C MET A 138 5.71 -0.08 8.62
N ILE A 139 5.18 1.13 8.46
CA ILE A 139 4.20 1.73 9.36
C ILE A 139 3.05 0.76 9.63
N TYR A 140 2.79 0.49 10.91
CA TYR A 140 1.72 -0.37 11.36
C TYR A 140 0.64 0.44 12.08
N LEU A 141 -0.48 0.63 11.38
CA LEU A 141 -1.66 1.32 11.88
C LEU A 141 -2.90 0.62 11.29
N ARG A 142 -3.94 0.40 12.11
CA ARG A 142 -5.13 -0.38 11.73
C ARG A 142 -6.20 0.46 11.04
N GLY A 143 -6.27 1.76 11.36
CA GLY A 143 -7.37 2.65 10.97
C GLY A 143 -8.18 3.05 12.19
N HIS A 144 -9.13 3.96 11.99
CA HIS A 144 -10.08 4.34 13.02
C HIS A 144 -11.23 3.32 13.07
N PRO A 145 -11.74 2.92 14.25
CA PRO A 145 -12.83 1.96 14.34
C PRO A 145 -14.06 2.30 13.47
N ALA A 146 -14.41 3.59 13.37
CA ALA A 146 -15.54 4.05 12.54
C ALA A 146 -15.34 3.85 11.02
N ASP A 147 -14.10 3.61 10.55
CA ASP A 147 -13.85 3.23 9.16
C ASP A 147 -14.65 1.96 8.80
N PHE A 148 -14.71 1.03 9.75
CA PHE A 148 -15.26 -0.31 9.56
C PHE A 148 -16.76 -0.40 9.83
N ASP A 149 -17.33 0.55 10.58
CA ASP A 149 -18.80 0.71 10.65
C ASP A 149 -19.37 1.09 9.28
N GLY A 150 -18.62 1.91 8.51
CA GLY A 150 -18.92 2.19 7.11
C GLY A 150 -18.89 0.93 6.24
N TRP A 151 -18.01 -0.03 6.55
CA TRP A 151 -17.95 -1.30 5.83
C TRP A 151 -19.08 -2.24 6.25
N GLN A 152 -19.44 -2.27 7.53
CA GLN A 152 -20.60 -3.02 8.02
C GLN A 152 -21.86 -2.64 7.25
N SER A 153 -22.14 -1.34 7.14
CA SER A 153 -23.33 -0.84 6.46
C SER A 153 -23.33 -1.02 4.94
N SER A 154 -22.17 -1.02 4.29
CA SER A 154 -22.06 -1.12 2.83
C SER A 154 -21.70 -2.52 2.30
N VAL A 155 -21.32 -3.45 3.17
CA VAL A 155 -20.88 -4.80 2.81
C VAL A 155 -21.68 -5.87 3.55
N SER A 156 -21.49 -5.99 4.87
CA SER A 156 -22.27 -6.86 5.76
C SER A 156 -21.79 -6.72 7.21
N ASP A 157 -22.60 -7.16 8.17
CA ASP A 157 -22.24 -7.20 9.60
C ASP A 157 -20.95 -7.97 9.90
N HIS A 158 -20.57 -8.90 9.02
CA HIS A 158 -19.31 -9.63 9.12
C HIS A 158 -18.07 -8.74 8.93
N TRP A 159 -18.19 -7.51 8.43
CA TRP A 159 -17.07 -6.57 8.28
C TRP A 159 -17.09 -5.44 9.32
N SER A 160 -17.89 -5.59 10.39
CA SER A 160 -17.88 -4.67 11.52
C SER A 160 -16.54 -4.63 12.25
N ARG A 161 -16.29 -3.54 12.98
CA ARG A 161 -15.06 -3.34 13.78
C ARG A 161 -14.77 -4.50 14.73
N ASP A 162 -15.80 -5.09 15.33
CA ASP A 162 -15.67 -6.16 16.32
C ASP A 162 -15.31 -7.48 15.65
N GLU A 163 -15.96 -7.79 14.53
CA GLU A 163 -15.72 -8.99 13.73
C GLU A 163 -14.30 -9.03 13.13
N ILE A 164 -13.74 -7.87 12.79
CA ILE A 164 -12.40 -7.79 12.18
C ILE A 164 -11.27 -7.63 13.21
N ALA A 165 -11.56 -7.19 14.44
CA ALA A 165 -10.56 -6.93 15.47
C ALA A 165 -9.71 -8.17 15.78
N GLU A 166 -10.36 -9.35 15.82
CA GLU A 166 -9.65 -10.61 16.04
C GLU A 166 -8.68 -10.95 14.91
N TYR A 167 -8.99 -10.57 13.67
CA TYR A 167 -8.11 -10.83 12.53
C TYR A 167 -6.88 -9.94 12.52
N PHE A 168 -6.97 -8.70 13.02
CA PHE A 168 -5.76 -7.90 13.32
C PHE A 168 -4.90 -8.58 14.38
N LYS A 169 -5.50 -9.02 15.50
CA LYS A 169 -4.80 -9.71 16.60
C LYS A 169 -4.20 -11.06 16.19
N ARG A 170 -4.83 -11.78 15.27
CA ARG A 170 -4.35 -13.08 14.78
C ARG A 170 -3.01 -12.97 14.05
N SER A 171 -2.84 -11.91 13.26
CA SER A 171 -1.59 -11.64 12.54
C SER A 171 -0.54 -10.99 13.44
N GLU A 172 -0.96 -10.14 14.38
CA GLU A 172 -0.04 -9.33 15.19
C GLU A 172 0.76 -10.12 16.23
N LYS A 173 2.05 -9.79 16.28
CA LYS A 173 2.98 -10.10 17.36
C LYS A 173 3.58 -8.80 17.89
N GLN A 174 2.93 -8.23 18.89
CA GLN A 174 3.38 -7.01 19.55
C GLN A 174 4.68 -7.27 20.33
N ILE A 175 5.69 -6.46 20.06
CA ILE A 175 7.03 -6.49 20.66
C ILE A 175 7.40 -5.05 21.01
N GLY A 176 7.12 -4.62 22.24
CA GLY A 176 7.47 -3.27 22.68
C GLY A 176 6.47 -2.71 23.69
N SER A 177 6.20 -1.42 23.58
CA SER A 177 5.45 -0.62 24.55
C SER A 177 4.06 -1.17 24.89
N PHE A 178 3.41 -1.84 23.95
CA PHE A 178 2.03 -2.35 24.13
C PHE A 178 1.94 -3.87 24.36
N VAL A 179 3.05 -4.55 24.68
CA VAL A 179 3.08 -6.02 24.88
C VAL A 179 2.15 -6.50 26.01
N ASN A 180 1.88 -5.65 27.01
CA ASN A 180 1.03 -5.97 28.15
C ASN A 180 -0.45 -5.60 27.94
N ASP A 181 -0.81 -4.99 26.81
CA ASP A 181 -2.20 -4.64 26.49
C ASP A 181 -2.87 -5.75 25.67
N SER A 182 -3.26 -6.82 26.35
CA SER A 182 -3.93 -7.97 25.72
C SER A 182 -5.37 -7.66 25.23
N LYS A 183 -5.92 -6.50 25.63
CA LYS A 183 -7.24 -6.06 25.18
C LYS A 183 -7.18 -5.74 23.69
N TYR A 184 -6.27 -4.84 23.30
CA TYR A 184 -6.16 -4.38 21.91
C TYR A 184 -5.07 -5.10 21.10
N HIS A 185 -4.06 -5.68 21.76
CA HIS A 185 -2.93 -6.29 21.08
C HIS A 185 -2.82 -7.81 21.31
N SER A 186 -2.03 -8.44 20.45
CA SER A 186 -1.67 -9.85 20.52
C SER A 186 -0.17 -10.03 20.44
N THR A 187 0.35 -11.02 21.16
CA THR A 187 1.77 -11.40 21.16
C THR A 187 2.01 -12.75 20.47
N LYS A 188 0.96 -13.33 19.89
CA LYS A 188 0.94 -14.72 19.40
C LYS A 188 1.04 -14.85 17.88
N GLY A 189 0.74 -13.79 17.15
CA GLY A 189 0.72 -13.82 15.69
C GLY A 189 2.10 -14.01 15.07
N PRO A 190 2.16 -14.18 13.74
CA PRO A 190 3.41 -14.32 13.01
C PRO A 190 4.07 -12.97 12.63
N LEU A 191 3.37 -11.84 12.64
CA LEU A 191 3.87 -10.54 12.18
C LEU A 191 4.39 -9.68 13.35
N PRO A 192 5.72 -9.53 13.53
CA PRO A 192 6.29 -8.64 14.54
C PRO A 192 5.87 -7.20 14.29
N VAL A 193 5.33 -6.55 15.32
CA VAL A 193 5.06 -5.12 15.38
C VAL A 193 5.86 -4.58 16.55
N SER A 194 6.69 -3.56 16.32
CA SER A 194 7.57 -3.02 17.33
C SER A 194 7.65 -1.50 17.31
N ASP A 195 8.12 -0.95 18.41
CA ASP A 195 8.53 0.45 18.47
C ASP A 195 9.80 0.68 17.63
N LEU A 196 10.10 1.94 17.33
CA LEU A 196 11.27 2.32 16.55
C LEU A 196 12.55 2.10 17.35
N GLN A 197 13.56 1.51 16.72
CA GLN A 197 14.86 1.26 17.36
C GLN A 197 15.79 2.49 17.35
N TYR A 198 15.41 3.52 16.58
CA TYR A 198 16.13 4.77 16.43
C TYR A 198 15.13 5.88 16.10
N THR A 199 15.23 7.03 16.76
CA THR A 199 14.38 8.20 16.54
C THR A 199 15.17 9.49 16.67
N SER A 200 14.67 10.56 16.07
CA SER A 200 15.19 11.92 16.18
C SER A 200 14.41 12.73 17.22
N GLY A 201 14.87 13.96 17.50
CA GLY A 201 14.15 14.90 18.36
C GLY A 201 12.77 15.32 17.82
N LEU A 202 12.46 15.01 16.55
CA LEU A 202 11.16 15.30 15.95
C LEU A 202 10.00 14.61 16.69
N VAL A 203 10.21 13.39 17.22
CA VAL A 203 9.21 12.68 18.02
C VAL A 203 8.80 13.52 19.23
N GLN A 204 9.78 14.02 19.99
CA GLN A 204 9.51 14.81 21.18
C GLN A 204 8.85 16.15 20.85
N GLY A 205 9.30 16.81 19.78
CA GLY A 205 8.70 18.06 19.31
C GLY A 205 7.23 17.90 18.93
N LEU A 206 6.90 16.91 18.09
CA LEU A 206 5.53 16.72 17.59
C LEU A 206 4.58 16.15 18.65
N LEU A 207 5.02 15.17 19.45
CA LEU A 207 4.18 14.66 20.54
C LEU A 207 3.99 15.72 21.64
N GLY A 208 5.00 16.55 21.90
CA GLY A 208 4.86 17.71 22.78
C GLY A 208 3.86 18.74 22.22
N ALA A 209 3.98 19.07 20.94
CA ALA A 209 3.08 20.00 20.26
C ALA A 209 1.62 19.52 20.27
N SER A 210 1.42 18.22 20.02
CA SER A 210 0.09 17.59 20.12
C SER A 210 -0.53 17.79 21.50
N ARG A 211 0.25 17.63 22.58
CA ARG A 211 -0.24 17.86 23.95
C ARG A 211 -0.55 19.33 24.21
N GLU A 212 0.29 20.25 23.75
CA GLU A 212 0.07 21.70 23.92
C GLU A 212 -1.20 22.18 23.21
N LEU A 213 -1.52 21.60 22.06
CA LEU A 213 -2.74 21.91 21.30
C LEU A 213 -3.96 21.08 21.72
N GLY A 214 -3.84 20.19 22.70
CA GLY A 214 -4.95 19.36 23.18
C GLY A 214 -5.39 18.27 22.20
N LEU A 215 -4.56 17.87 21.24
CA LEU A 215 -4.88 16.87 20.22
C LEU A 215 -4.70 15.41 20.70
N GLY A 216 -4.10 15.22 21.87
CA GLY A 216 -3.91 13.90 22.49
C GLY A 216 -2.70 13.13 21.98
N VAL A 217 -2.16 12.27 22.84
CA VAL A 217 -1.05 11.36 22.52
C VAL A 217 -1.31 10.01 23.15
N GLY A 218 -1.24 8.94 22.36
CA GLY A 218 -1.43 7.58 22.87
C GLY A 218 -1.51 6.56 21.75
N ASP A 219 -1.70 5.29 22.12
CA ASP A 219 -1.83 4.19 21.16
C ASP A 219 -3.07 4.36 20.27
N LEU A 220 -2.86 4.65 18.98
CA LEU A 220 -3.93 4.81 18.00
C LEU A 220 -4.52 3.46 17.56
N ASN A 221 -3.86 2.33 17.83
CA ASN A 221 -4.40 0.99 17.54
C ASN A 221 -5.21 0.41 18.71
N GLY A 222 -5.26 1.11 19.84
CA GLY A 222 -5.89 0.64 21.08
C GLY A 222 -6.58 1.76 21.85
N ALA A 223 -6.09 2.05 23.06
CA ALA A 223 -6.85 2.82 24.05
C ALA A 223 -7.22 4.25 23.64
N SER A 224 -6.51 4.85 22.68
CA SER A 224 -6.83 6.21 22.19
C SER A 224 -7.97 6.22 21.17
N GLY A 225 -8.51 5.05 20.81
CA GLY A 225 -9.65 4.94 19.90
C GLY A 225 -9.37 5.37 18.46
N GLY A 226 -8.10 5.55 18.07
CA GLY A 226 -7.73 6.00 16.73
C GLY A 226 -7.72 7.53 16.55
N PHE A 227 -7.62 8.31 17.62
CA PHE A 227 -7.49 9.77 17.56
C PHE A 227 -6.25 10.27 18.31
N GLY A 228 -5.60 11.30 17.75
CA GLY A 228 -4.40 11.95 18.31
C GLY A 228 -3.11 11.54 17.61
N PHE A 229 -1.98 11.68 18.30
CA PHE A 229 -0.65 11.38 17.75
C PHE A 229 0.04 10.25 18.51
N MET A 230 0.89 9.47 17.81
CA MET A 230 1.71 8.43 18.43
C MET A 230 3.09 8.33 17.79
N GLU A 231 4.06 7.87 18.57
CA GLU A 231 5.27 7.32 17.98
C GLU A 231 4.90 6.11 17.11
N THR A 232 5.48 6.06 15.91
CA THR A 232 5.12 5.07 14.90
C THR A 232 5.49 3.67 15.37
N GLN A 233 4.54 2.73 15.32
CA GLN A 233 4.88 1.32 15.35
C GLN A 233 5.19 0.81 13.94
N ALA A 234 6.13 -0.12 13.83
CA ALA A 234 6.57 -0.67 12.56
C ALA A 234 6.53 -2.20 12.54
N SER A 235 6.23 -2.78 11.37
CA SER A 235 6.33 -4.22 11.14
C SER A 235 7.80 -4.65 10.99
N CYS A 236 8.50 -4.74 12.12
CA CYS A 236 9.95 -4.97 12.20
C CYS A 236 10.29 -5.97 13.30
N GLN A 237 11.43 -6.67 13.12
CA GLN A 237 12.03 -7.51 14.15
C GLN A 237 13.52 -7.20 14.25
N ASN A 238 13.99 -6.87 15.47
CA ASN A 238 15.38 -6.48 15.72
C ASN A 238 15.88 -5.39 14.76
N GLY A 239 15.05 -4.38 14.48
CA GLY A 239 15.39 -3.27 13.58
C GLY A 239 15.41 -3.61 12.09
N ALA A 240 15.12 -4.85 11.70
CA ALA A 240 14.98 -5.28 10.31
C ALA A 240 13.50 -5.35 9.90
N ARG A 241 13.20 -5.06 8.64
CA ARG A 241 11.86 -5.20 8.06
C ARG A 241 11.34 -6.62 8.21
N TYR A 242 10.06 -6.74 8.57
CA TYR A 242 9.33 -8.00 8.52
C TYR A 242 8.14 -7.90 7.56
N SER A 243 8.11 -8.76 6.55
CA SER A 243 7.09 -8.81 5.49
C SER A 243 6.32 -10.14 5.53
N SER A 244 5.15 -10.18 4.90
CA SER A 244 4.25 -11.35 4.94
C SER A 244 4.85 -12.63 4.36
N ASP A 245 5.87 -12.54 3.49
CA ASP A 245 6.53 -13.70 2.91
C ASP A 245 7.30 -14.54 3.94
N TYR A 246 7.71 -13.98 5.09
CA TYR A 246 8.28 -14.79 6.16
C TYR A 246 7.30 -15.83 6.72
N MET A 247 5.99 -15.60 6.60
CA MET A 247 4.95 -16.55 7.05
C MET A 247 4.92 -17.86 6.23
N LEU A 248 5.61 -17.89 5.08
CA LEU A 248 5.74 -19.06 4.21
C LEU A 248 6.89 -19.98 4.63
N SER A 249 7.74 -19.55 5.57
CA SER A 249 8.89 -20.33 6.01
C SER A 249 8.47 -21.65 6.64
N GLY A 250 9.08 -22.75 6.20
CA GLY A 250 8.82 -24.10 6.74
C GLY A 250 7.48 -24.73 6.32
N ARG A 251 6.86 -24.26 5.23
CA ARG A 251 5.57 -24.80 4.74
C ARG A 251 5.75 -25.64 3.47
N ASP A 252 5.66 -26.96 3.62
CA ASP A 252 5.90 -27.91 2.51
C ASP A 252 4.74 -27.96 1.49
N ASN A 253 3.52 -27.58 1.90
CA ASN A 253 2.33 -27.61 1.05
C ASN A 253 2.17 -26.36 0.15
N VAL A 254 3.14 -25.45 0.15
CA VAL A 254 3.16 -24.27 -0.71
C VAL A 254 4.21 -24.45 -1.80
N THR A 255 3.79 -24.53 -3.06
CA THR A 255 4.70 -24.33 -4.19
C THR A 255 4.73 -22.86 -4.55
N ILE A 256 5.92 -22.23 -4.54
CA ILE A 256 6.11 -20.84 -4.96
C ILE A 256 6.72 -20.82 -6.36
N LEU A 257 6.08 -20.09 -7.27
CA LEU A 257 6.50 -19.96 -8.66
C LEU A 257 6.85 -18.50 -8.96
N LEU A 258 8.15 -18.19 -8.91
CA LEU A 258 8.71 -16.87 -9.15
C LEU A 258 8.91 -16.59 -10.65
N HIS A 259 9.17 -15.32 -10.99
CA HIS A 259 9.39 -14.82 -12.36
C HIS A 259 8.30 -15.24 -13.35
N THR A 260 7.07 -15.43 -12.86
CA THR A 260 5.96 -16.00 -13.62
C THR A 260 4.79 -15.01 -13.67
N HIS A 261 4.44 -14.56 -14.87
CA HIS A 261 3.37 -13.60 -15.09
C HIS A 261 2.05 -14.32 -15.38
N VAL A 262 1.02 -14.10 -14.56
CA VAL A 262 -0.33 -14.60 -14.87
C VAL A 262 -1.01 -13.66 -15.86
N THR A 263 -1.30 -14.17 -17.05
CA THR A 263 -1.86 -13.39 -18.16
C THR A 263 -3.37 -13.27 -18.11
N LYS A 264 -4.06 -14.32 -17.67
CA LYS A 264 -5.52 -14.37 -17.47
C LYS A 264 -5.94 -15.59 -16.64
N VAL A 265 -7.06 -15.46 -15.95
CA VAL A 265 -7.89 -16.58 -15.45
C VAL A 265 -8.58 -17.29 -16.61
N LEU A 266 -8.69 -18.62 -16.51
CA LEU A 266 -9.37 -19.49 -17.46
C LEU A 266 -10.74 -19.88 -16.91
N LEU A 267 -11.76 -19.72 -17.75
CA LEU A 267 -13.17 -19.99 -17.41
C LEU A 267 -13.73 -21.12 -18.29
N ARG A 268 -14.57 -21.98 -17.71
CA ARG A 268 -15.39 -22.96 -18.44
C ARG A 268 -16.82 -22.46 -18.60
N GLU A 269 -17.73 -23.36 -18.97
CA GLU A 269 -19.16 -23.10 -19.00
C GLU A 269 -19.66 -22.53 -17.67
N HIS A 270 -20.71 -21.69 -17.73
CA HIS A 270 -21.25 -20.98 -16.57
C HIS A 270 -20.24 -20.11 -15.81
N TYR A 271 -19.14 -19.70 -16.47
CA TYR A 271 -18.11 -18.82 -15.92
C TYR A 271 -17.42 -19.37 -14.67
N GLU A 272 -17.27 -20.70 -14.59
CA GLU A 272 -16.47 -21.34 -13.56
C GLU A 272 -14.97 -21.18 -13.82
N ALA A 273 -14.25 -20.59 -12.87
CA ALA A 273 -12.80 -20.53 -12.93
C ALA A 273 -12.17 -21.88 -12.58
N TYR A 274 -11.30 -22.39 -13.46
CA TYR A 274 -10.65 -23.70 -13.29
C TYR A 274 -9.12 -23.63 -13.30
N GLY A 275 -8.53 -22.47 -13.55
CA GLY A 275 -7.10 -22.32 -13.64
C GLY A 275 -6.66 -20.97 -14.17
N VAL A 276 -5.36 -20.86 -14.44
CA VAL A 276 -4.73 -19.64 -14.95
C VAL A 276 -3.78 -19.95 -16.09
N ARG A 277 -3.64 -18.99 -17.01
CA ARG A 277 -2.61 -19.00 -18.04
C ARG A 277 -1.43 -18.14 -17.60
N CYS A 278 -0.25 -18.74 -17.60
CA CYS A 278 0.99 -18.12 -17.19
C CYS A 278 1.93 -17.94 -18.37
N GLU A 279 2.84 -16.99 -18.24
CA GLU A 279 4.04 -16.88 -19.05
C GLU A 279 5.26 -16.80 -18.14
N ARG A 280 6.29 -17.57 -18.48
CA ARG A 280 7.56 -17.59 -17.78
C ARG A 280 8.68 -17.79 -18.78
N HIS A 281 9.65 -16.88 -18.80
CA HIS A 281 10.83 -16.94 -19.68
C HIS A 281 10.48 -17.13 -21.18
N GLY A 282 9.37 -16.55 -21.64
CA GLY A 282 8.85 -16.68 -23.00
C GLY A 282 7.95 -17.89 -23.24
N HIS A 283 7.86 -18.82 -22.28
CA HIS A 283 7.04 -20.02 -22.39
C HIS A 283 5.67 -19.83 -21.76
N HIS A 284 4.62 -20.16 -22.50
CA HIS A 284 3.24 -20.08 -22.03
C HIS A 284 2.74 -21.44 -21.59
N PHE A 285 2.06 -21.50 -20.46
CA PHE A 285 1.50 -22.73 -19.91
C PHE A 285 0.25 -22.47 -19.07
N THR A 286 -0.45 -23.54 -18.72
CA THR A 286 -1.63 -23.51 -17.88
C THR A 286 -1.38 -24.31 -16.60
N VAL A 287 -1.99 -23.84 -15.51
CA VAL A 287 -2.12 -24.58 -14.24
C VAL A 287 -3.57 -24.54 -13.79
N GLU A 288 -4.06 -25.66 -13.25
CA GLU A 288 -5.46 -25.84 -12.85
C GLU A 288 -5.64 -25.84 -11.33
N ALA A 289 -6.79 -25.37 -10.88
CA ALA A 289 -7.22 -25.36 -9.49
C ALA A 289 -8.40 -26.33 -9.31
N ARG A 290 -8.31 -27.26 -8.34
CA ARG A 290 -9.43 -28.15 -7.97
C ARG A 290 -10.53 -27.41 -7.23
N ARG A 291 -10.16 -26.40 -6.44
CA ARG A 291 -11.07 -25.65 -5.60
C ARG A 291 -11.28 -24.24 -6.13
N GLU A 292 -10.30 -23.35 -5.96
CA GLU A 292 -10.48 -21.94 -6.33
C GLU A 292 -9.21 -21.30 -6.88
N VAL A 293 -9.40 -20.33 -7.78
CA VAL A 293 -8.41 -19.33 -8.16
C VAL A 293 -8.66 -18.07 -7.33
N ILE A 294 -7.61 -17.55 -6.69
CA ILE A 294 -7.67 -16.38 -5.83
C ILE A 294 -6.70 -15.33 -6.38
N LEU A 295 -7.23 -14.16 -6.75
CA LEU A 295 -6.42 -13.04 -7.22
C LEU A 295 -5.98 -12.17 -6.03
N SER A 296 -4.67 -12.00 -5.90
CA SER A 296 -4.00 -11.15 -4.90
C SER A 296 -2.91 -10.29 -5.56
N ALA A 297 -3.14 -9.88 -6.81
CA ALA A 297 -2.20 -9.11 -7.63
C ALA A 297 -2.24 -7.60 -7.34
N GLY A 298 -3.01 -7.20 -6.33
CA GLY A 298 -3.14 -5.83 -5.83
C GLY A 298 -4.03 -4.96 -6.71
N THR A 299 -4.29 -3.74 -6.22
CA THR A 299 -5.21 -2.75 -6.81
C THR A 299 -4.98 -2.45 -8.29
N ILE A 300 -3.77 -2.67 -8.82
CA ILE A 300 -3.45 -2.45 -10.23
C ILE A 300 -3.50 -3.75 -11.03
N GLY A 301 -2.83 -4.81 -10.55
CA GLY A 301 -2.67 -6.06 -11.30
C GLY A 301 -3.96 -6.87 -11.37
N THR A 302 -4.73 -6.94 -10.27
CA THR A 302 -5.98 -7.70 -10.20
C THR A 302 -7.02 -7.25 -11.24
N PRO A 303 -7.40 -5.96 -11.35
CA PRO A 303 -8.37 -5.54 -12.35
C PRO A 303 -7.86 -5.73 -13.78
N GLN A 304 -6.55 -5.63 -14.02
CA GLN A 304 -5.96 -5.93 -15.34
C GLN A 304 -6.16 -7.40 -15.71
N ILE A 305 -5.84 -8.33 -14.80
CA ILE A 305 -6.02 -9.77 -15.03
C ILE A 305 -7.49 -10.11 -15.27
N LEU A 306 -8.41 -9.57 -14.47
CA LEU A 306 -9.85 -9.78 -14.66
C LEU A 306 -10.33 -9.27 -16.03
N MET A 307 -9.93 -8.05 -16.42
CA MET A 307 -10.32 -7.50 -17.72
C MET A 307 -9.75 -8.32 -18.88
N LEU A 308 -8.50 -8.80 -18.79
CA LEU A 308 -7.89 -9.68 -19.80
C LEU A 308 -8.55 -11.08 -19.85
N SER A 309 -9.18 -11.50 -18.75
CA SER A 309 -10.05 -12.69 -18.68
C SER A 309 -11.45 -12.48 -19.26
N GLY A 310 -11.80 -11.26 -19.68
CA GLY A 310 -13.14 -10.94 -20.15
C GLY A 310 -14.12 -10.56 -19.04
N ILE A 311 -13.65 -10.31 -17.81
CA ILE A 311 -14.46 -9.88 -16.66
C ILE A 311 -14.18 -8.39 -16.42
N GLY A 312 -15.16 -7.52 -16.71
CA GLY A 312 -15.00 -6.07 -16.56
C GLY A 312 -15.93 -5.28 -17.48
N PRO A 313 -15.74 -3.95 -17.60
CA PRO A 313 -16.72 -3.10 -18.27
C PRO A 313 -16.88 -3.49 -19.75
N ALA A 314 -18.05 -3.98 -20.15
CA ALA A 314 -18.25 -4.65 -21.43
C ALA A 314 -17.89 -3.75 -22.63
N ARG A 315 -18.23 -2.46 -22.57
CA ARG A 315 -17.86 -1.49 -23.61
C ARG A 315 -16.34 -1.30 -23.74
N HIS A 316 -15.61 -1.35 -22.62
CA HIS A 316 -14.16 -1.25 -22.60
C HIS A 316 -13.53 -2.50 -23.23
N LEU A 317 -13.97 -3.68 -22.79
CA LEU A 317 -13.47 -4.97 -23.27
C LEU A 317 -13.67 -5.15 -24.79
N ARG A 318 -14.87 -4.84 -25.31
CA ARG A 318 -15.16 -4.90 -26.75
C ARG A 318 -14.23 -3.99 -27.55
N ARG A 319 -13.88 -2.81 -27.02
CA ARG A 319 -12.96 -1.86 -27.67
C ARG A 319 -11.55 -2.42 -27.83
N HIS A 320 -11.13 -3.27 -26.89
CA HIS A 320 -9.86 -4.01 -26.94
C HIS A 320 -9.97 -5.39 -27.61
N LYS A 321 -11.10 -5.69 -28.27
CA LYS A 321 -11.36 -6.98 -28.94
C LYS A 321 -11.26 -8.19 -27.98
N ILE A 322 -11.59 -7.98 -26.71
CA ILE A 322 -11.69 -9.04 -25.70
C ILE A 322 -13.14 -9.50 -25.63
N LYS A 323 -13.35 -10.83 -25.71
CA LYS A 323 -14.68 -11.42 -25.53
C LYS A 323 -15.16 -11.13 -24.10
N VAL A 324 -16.32 -10.50 -23.97
CA VAL A 324 -16.95 -10.24 -22.67
C VAL A 324 -17.49 -11.56 -22.13
N ALA A 325 -16.98 -11.99 -20.98
CA ALA A 325 -17.51 -13.08 -20.19
C ALA A 325 -18.54 -12.55 -19.20
N VAL A 326 -18.15 -11.58 -18.38
CA VAL A 326 -19.01 -10.98 -17.36
C VAL A 326 -18.83 -9.46 -17.38
N ASP A 327 -19.94 -8.72 -17.47
CA ASP A 327 -19.95 -7.26 -17.36
C ASP A 327 -20.01 -6.85 -15.90
N LEU A 328 -18.93 -6.25 -15.40
CA LEU A 328 -18.74 -5.77 -14.03
C LEU A 328 -17.94 -4.46 -14.04
N PRO A 329 -18.08 -3.59 -13.02
CA PRO A 329 -17.35 -2.31 -12.90
C PRO A 329 -15.88 -2.48 -12.49
N VAL A 330 -15.19 -3.50 -13.02
CA VAL A 330 -13.78 -3.78 -12.71
C VAL A 330 -12.90 -2.59 -13.08
N GLY A 331 -12.07 -2.19 -12.13
CA GLY A 331 -11.16 -1.07 -12.24
C GLY A 331 -11.77 0.28 -11.88
N ASP A 332 -13.08 0.39 -11.61
CA ASP A 332 -13.69 1.61 -11.08
C ASP A 332 -13.42 1.80 -9.57
N ASN A 333 -13.86 2.92 -8.99
CA ASN A 333 -13.69 3.21 -7.56
C ASN A 333 -12.23 3.20 -7.07
N LEU A 334 -11.25 3.49 -7.95
CA LEU A 334 -9.86 3.65 -7.54
C LEU A 334 -9.77 4.81 -6.53
N GLN A 335 -9.28 4.51 -5.35
CA GLN A 335 -9.02 5.48 -4.29
C GLN A 335 -7.55 5.39 -3.92
N ASP A 336 -6.95 6.50 -3.51
CA ASP A 336 -5.60 6.51 -2.95
C ASP A 336 -5.46 7.70 -2.00
N HIS A 337 -4.68 7.50 -0.94
CA HIS A 337 -4.33 8.56 0.00
C HIS A 337 -3.46 9.61 -0.69
N VAL A 338 -3.91 10.86 -0.61
CA VAL A 338 -3.24 12.02 -1.21
C VAL A 338 -2.73 12.95 -0.12
N SER A 339 -1.48 13.38 -0.24
CA SER A 339 -0.77 14.20 0.73
C SER A 339 0.03 15.34 0.10
N THR A 340 0.61 16.18 0.95
CA THR A 340 1.41 17.35 0.59
C THR A 340 2.36 17.70 1.75
N GLY A 341 3.12 18.78 1.67
CA GLY A 341 3.88 19.31 2.81
C GLY A 341 5.30 18.77 3.01
N VAL A 342 5.94 18.38 1.91
CA VAL A 342 7.34 17.92 1.90
C VAL A 342 8.32 19.08 2.15
N ASP A 343 9.34 18.82 2.99
CA ASP A 343 10.36 19.79 3.45
C ASP A 343 9.82 21.12 3.99
N LEU A 344 8.61 21.12 4.58
CA LEU A 344 8.00 22.34 5.12
C LEU A 344 8.49 22.75 6.51
N ILE A 345 9.22 21.89 7.22
CA ILE A 345 9.71 22.18 8.58
C ILE A 345 11.23 22.24 8.56
N ILE A 346 11.80 23.34 9.02
CA ILE A 346 13.23 23.45 9.34
C ILE A 346 13.42 23.12 10.82
N THR A 347 14.50 22.42 11.17
CA THR A 347 14.81 22.03 12.55
C THR A 347 16.31 22.11 12.82
N ASN A 348 16.72 22.07 14.09
CA ASN A 348 18.13 21.91 14.49
C ASN A 348 18.49 20.45 14.84
N GLN A 349 17.54 19.51 14.72
CA GLN A 349 17.74 18.12 15.09
C GLN A 349 18.50 17.35 14.01
N SER A 350 19.33 16.40 14.45
CA SER A 350 20.00 15.49 13.51
C SER A 350 19.01 14.47 12.96
N SER A 351 19.07 14.26 11.65
CA SER A 351 18.25 13.27 10.94
C SER A 351 18.97 11.92 10.82
N PRO A 352 18.25 10.77 10.94
CA PRO A 352 18.78 9.47 10.53
C PRO A 352 19.13 9.43 9.04
N ILE A 353 18.42 10.20 8.21
CA ILE A 353 18.61 10.35 6.76
C ILE A 353 19.62 11.47 6.51
N SER A 354 20.87 11.24 6.92
CA SER A 354 21.97 12.20 6.77
C SER A 354 23.16 11.59 6.05
N TRP A 355 23.87 12.38 5.24
CA TRP A 355 25.10 11.93 4.57
C TRP A 355 26.12 11.39 5.58
N LYS A 356 26.11 11.91 6.82
CA LYS A 356 26.94 11.43 7.93
C LYS A 356 26.64 9.97 8.28
N THR A 357 25.37 9.56 8.24
CA THR A 357 24.95 8.17 8.42
C THR A 357 25.52 7.30 7.31
N VAL A 358 25.42 7.75 6.05
CA VAL A 358 25.84 6.98 4.87
C VAL A 358 27.34 6.69 4.89
N VAL A 359 28.16 7.66 5.29
CA VAL A 359 29.63 7.48 5.33
C VAL A 359 30.16 6.87 6.62
N ASN A 360 29.31 6.65 7.63
CA ASN A 360 29.74 6.12 8.92
C ASN A 360 29.84 4.58 8.88
N PRO A 361 31.04 3.99 8.98
CA PRO A 361 31.21 2.53 8.94
C PRO A 361 30.61 1.81 10.15
N LEU A 362 30.31 2.52 11.24
CA LEU A 362 29.63 1.94 12.40
C LEU A 362 28.14 1.71 12.16
N SER A 363 27.51 2.39 11.19
CA SER A 363 26.08 2.25 10.95
C SER A 363 25.67 0.85 10.51
N PRO A 364 26.36 0.19 9.55
CA PRO A 364 26.12 -1.23 9.24
C PRO A 364 26.37 -2.15 10.44
N LEU A 365 27.41 -1.89 11.24
CA LEU A 365 27.72 -2.69 12.43
C LEU A 365 26.61 -2.59 13.48
N GLN A 366 26.11 -1.39 13.76
CA GLN A 366 24.98 -1.16 14.66
C GLN A 366 23.72 -1.89 14.19
N TYR A 367 23.45 -1.87 12.88
CA TYR A 367 22.31 -2.57 12.30
C TYR A 367 22.36 -4.08 12.54
N LEU A 368 23.53 -4.71 12.48
CA LEU A 368 23.68 -6.15 12.78
C LEU A 368 23.28 -6.49 14.22
N PHE A 369 23.31 -5.52 15.14
CA PHE A 369 22.83 -5.65 16.52
C PHE A 369 21.42 -5.07 16.72
N GLY A 370 20.69 -4.78 15.63
CA GLY A 370 19.34 -4.24 15.64
C GLY A 370 19.22 -2.80 16.13
N LYS A 371 20.29 -2.00 16.00
CA LYS A 371 20.36 -0.62 16.48
C LYS A 371 20.80 0.35 15.40
N GLY A 372 20.67 1.64 15.69
CA GLY A 372 21.23 2.72 14.89
C GLY A 372 20.38 3.11 13.68
N PRO A 373 20.80 4.13 12.93
CA PRO A 373 19.96 4.82 11.95
C PRO A 373 19.54 3.96 10.75
N MET A 374 20.25 2.89 10.44
CA MET A 374 19.87 1.99 9.33
C MET A 374 18.62 1.16 9.62
N THR A 375 18.22 1.04 10.89
CA THR A 375 16.96 0.42 11.33
C THR A 375 15.74 1.33 11.10
N HIS A 376 15.97 2.59 10.72
CA HIS A 376 14.93 3.59 10.69
C HIS A 376 14.00 3.43 9.46
N PRO A 377 12.67 3.29 9.64
CA PRO A 377 11.74 3.00 8.54
C PRO A 377 11.38 4.21 7.68
N GLY A 378 11.65 5.42 8.17
CA GLY A 378 11.43 6.68 7.45
C GLY A 378 10.35 7.56 8.07
N CYS A 379 9.42 7.00 8.83
CA CYS A 379 8.35 7.72 9.53
C CYS A 379 8.48 7.53 11.05
N GLU A 380 8.49 8.62 11.80
CA GLU A 380 8.71 8.64 13.26
C GLU A 380 7.42 8.84 14.05
N VAL A 381 6.52 9.68 13.56
CA VAL A 381 5.24 9.99 14.22
C VAL A 381 4.11 9.83 13.22
N VAL A 382 3.02 9.22 13.65
CA VAL A 382 1.75 9.23 12.93
C VAL A 382 0.69 9.93 13.76
N GLY A 383 -0.31 10.54 13.11
CA GLY A 383 -1.42 11.17 13.79
C GLY A 383 -2.73 11.04 13.02
N LEU A 384 -3.83 10.89 13.74
CA LEU A 384 -5.19 10.80 13.21
C LEU A 384 -6.03 11.89 13.85
N VAL A 385 -6.45 12.88 13.06
CA VAL A 385 -7.19 14.05 13.55
C VAL A 385 -8.27 14.49 12.58
N HIS A 386 -9.23 15.26 13.08
CA HIS A 386 -10.20 15.95 12.25
C HIS A 386 -9.60 17.24 11.68
N ALA A 387 -10.02 17.60 10.46
CA ALA A 387 -9.62 18.86 9.82
C ALA A 387 -10.13 20.07 10.61
N ASN A 388 -11.25 19.89 11.31
CA ASN A 388 -11.75 20.83 12.31
C ASN A 388 -11.56 20.20 13.70
N VAL A 389 -10.62 20.74 14.48
CA VAL A 389 -10.19 20.17 15.76
C VAL A 389 -11.27 20.22 16.84
N ASP A 390 -12.32 21.02 16.64
CA ASP A 390 -13.46 21.17 17.57
C ASP A 390 -14.61 20.18 17.28
N GLU A 391 -14.51 19.35 16.23
CA GLU A 391 -15.55 18.36 15.89
C GLU A 391 -15.40 17.05 16.67
N GLN A 392 -16.54 16.48 17.10
CA GLN A 392 -16.63 15.31 17.98
C GLN A 392 -16.09 14.01 17.37
N ALA A 393 -15.59 13.14 18.26
CA ALA A 393 -14.79 11.92 18.02
C ALA A 393 -15.52 10.69 17.44
N ASP A 394 -16.82 10.76 17.11
CA ASP A 394 -17.60 9.59 16.68
C ASP A 394 -17.67 9.39 15.15
N ARG A 395 -16.78 10.04 14.40
CA ARG A 395 -16.66 9.85 12.94
C ARG A 395 -15.22 9.54 12.53
N PRO A 396 -14.99 8.98 11.33
CA PRO A 396 -13.63 8.78 10.85
C PRO A 396 -12.82 10.10 10.76
N PRO A 397 -11.53 10.09 11.16
CA PRO A 397 -10.60 11.21 10.99
C PRO A 397 -10.51 11.69 9.54
N ASP A 398 -10.36 13.00 9.33
CA ASP A 398 -10.18 13.55 7.99
C ASP A 398 -8.73 13.47 7.52
N LEU A 399 -7.80 13.52 8.48
CA LEU A 399 -6.37 13.66 8.25
C LEU A 399 -5.57 12.55 8.92
N LEU A 400 -4.74 11.88 8.11
CA LEU A 400 -3.59 11.09 8.55
C LEU A 400 -2.34 11.95 8.42
N TYR A 401 -1.65 12.19 9.52
CA TYR A 401 -0.30 12.76 9.53
C TYR A 401 0.75 11.67 9.52
N MET A 402 1.78 11.86 8.70
CA MET A 402 3.02 11.10 8.78
C MET A 402 4.20 12.06 8.86
N ALA A 403 5.01 11.93 9.90
CA ALA A 403 6.17 12.76 10.13
C ALA A 403 7.45 11.99 9.79
N LEU A 404 8.21 12.53 8.85
CA LEU A 404 9.50 12.00 8.43
C LEU A 404 10.59 12.98 8.88
N PRO A 405 11.68 12.50 9.50
CA PRO A 405 12.78 13.34 9.97
C PRO A 405 13.71 13.72 8.82
N GLY A 406 13.17 14.12 7.67
CA GLY A 406 13.90 14.47 6.46
C GLY A 406 12.98 14.64 5.26
N GLY A 407 13.56 14.87 4.09
CA GLY A 407 12.85 14.84 2.82
C GLY A 407 13.76 15.14 1.63
N LEU A 408 13.25 15.81 0.60
CA LEU A 408 13.87 15.90 -0.73
C LEU A 408 15.28 16.52 -0.70
N SER A 409 15.48 17.52 0.15
CA SER A 409 16.76 18.19 0.31
C SER A 409 17.77 17.41 1.15
N SER A 410 17.33 16.40 1.91
CA SER A 410 18.20 15.61 2.80
C SER A 410 19.23 14.78 2.03
N ASP A 411 18.88 14.29 0.84
CA ASP A 411 19.77 13.52 -0.04
C ASP A 411 20.22 14.31 -1.29
N ALA A 412 20.07 15.64 -1.24
CA ALA A 412 20.29 16.55 -2.37
C ALA A 412 19.51 16.19 -3.65
N GLY A 413 18.38 15.48 -3.51
CA GLY A 413 17.54 15.05 -4.62
C GLY A 413 18.10 13.87 -5.41
N ALA A 414 19.06 13.12 -4.87
CA ALA A 414 19.66 11.97 -5.53
C ALA A 414 18.69 10.79 -5.67
N VAL A 415 17.90 10.50 -4.63
CA VAL A 415 16.97 9.36 -4.57
C VAL A 415 15.53 9.85 -4.38
N LEU A 416 15.27 10.67 -3.37
CA LEU A 416 13.90 11.04 -2.96
C LEU A 416 13.17 11.88 -4.02
N LYS A 417 13.85 12.84 -4.64
CA LYS A 417 13.30 13.63 -5.77
C LYS A 417 12.85 12.72 -6.92
N VAL A 418 13.69 11.74 -7.27
CA VAL A 418 13.41 10.78 -8.36
C VAL A 418 12.27 9.85 -7.99
N ALA A 419 12.29 9.31 -6.76
CA ALA A 419 11.25 8.40 -6.26
C ALA A 419 9.87 9.07 -6.19
N MET A 420 9.80 10.35 -5.81
CA MET A 420 8.56 11.13 -5.76
C MET A 420 8.18 11.76 -7.12
N GLY A 421 9.08 11.76 -8.10
CA GLY A 421 8.83 12.31 -9.45
C GLY A 421 8.78 13.83 -9.49
N ILE A 422 9.50 14.52 -8.60
CA ILE A 422 9.52 15.99 -8.53
C ILE A 422 10.28 16.55 -9.74
N ASP A 423 9.72 17.60 -10.36
CA ASP A 423 10.34 18.28 -11.50
C ASP A 423 11.70 18.93 -11.14
N ASP A 424 12.66 18.85 -12.06
CA ASP A 424 14.03 19.34 -11.84
C ASP A 424 14.09 20.86 -11.64
N LYS A 425 13.26 21.62 -12.34
CA LYS A 425 13.17 23.07 -12.16
C LYS A 425 12.57 23.39 -10.80
N LEU A 426 11.50 22.70 -10.40
CA LEU A 426 10.93 22.91 -9.07
C LEU A 426 11.91 22.56 -7.95
N PHE A 427 12.64 21.44 -8.08
CA PHE A 427 13.67 21.06 -7.11
C PHE A 427 14.74 22.14 -6.96
N ARG A 428 15.29 22.61 -8.07
CA ARG A 428 16.33 23.64 -8.08
C ARG A 428 15.83 24.96 -7.50
N ASP A 429 14.64 25.39 -7.88
CA ASP A 429 14.15 26.74 -7.55
C ASP A 429 13.60 26.82 -6.12
N TYR A 430 13.17 25.70 -5.52
CA TYR A 430 12.57 25.64 -4.18
C TYR A 430 13.40 24.86 -3.15
N PHE A 431 13.71 23.59 -3.41
CA PHE A 431 14.30 22.67 -2.42
C PHE A 431 15.82 22.74 -2.32
N ALA A 432 16.52 23.14 -3.39
CA ALA A 432 17.98 23.06 -3.43
C ALA A 432 18.70 23.90 -2.37
N GLU A 433 18.11 25.03 -1.94
CA GLU A 433 18.68 25.87 -0.88
C GLU A 433 18.61 25.23 0.51
N LEU A 434 17.71 24.26 0.71
CA LEU A 434 17.58 23.51 1.96
C LEU A 434 18.64 22.41 2.08
N VAL A 435 19.41 22.13 1.02
CA VAL A 435 20.40 21.04 1.05
C VAL A 435 21.48 21.32 2.10
N GLY A 436 21.60 20.38 3.04
CA GLY A 436 22.47 20.49 4.20
C GLY A 436 21.85 21.20 5.41
N THR A 437 20.65 21.76 5.28
CA THR A 437 19.85 22.22 6.41
C THR A 437 19.03 21.04 6.94
N PRO A 438 19.00 20.77 8.26
CA PRO A 438 18.10 19.76 8.79
C PRO A 438 16.64 20.19 8.58
N VAL A 439 15.89 19.33 7.90
CA VAL A 439 14.49 19.53 7.59
C VAL A 439 13.69 18.33 8.10
N ALA A 440 12.41 18.55 8.32
CA ALA A 440 11.42 17.51 8.54
C ALA A 440 10.26 17.70 7.57
N THR A 441 9.64 16.58 7.22
CA THR A 441 8.44 16.53 6.40
C THR A 441 7.30 16.09 7.30
N LEU A 442 6.23 16.88 7.37
CA LEU A 442 4.99 16.49 8.03
C LEU A 442 3.90 16.45 6.97
N LEU A 443 3.44 15.25 6.62
CA LEU A 443 2.49 15.03 5.53
C LEU A 443 1.06 15.00 6.06
N PRO A 444 0.27 16.09 5.97
CA PRO A 444 -1.18 15.96 6.03
C PRO A 444 -1.64 15.13 4.83
N THR A 445 -2.37 14.07 5.10
CA THR A 445 -2.90 13.12 4.12
C THR A 445 -4.40 13.04 4.28
N VAL A 446 -5.17 13.17 3.19
CA VAL A 446 -6.63 12.98 3.24
C VAL A 446 -6.92 11.50 3.49
N SER A 447 -7.54 11.17 4.62
CA SER A 447 -7.89 9.79 5.00
C SER A 447 -9.00 9.21 4.12
N HIS A 448 -10.03 10.01 3.83
CA HIS A 448 -11.18 9.58 3.03
C HIS A 448 -11.39 10.53 1.86
N PRO A 449 -10.52 10.50 0.83
CA PRO A 449 -10.68 11.35 -0.34
C PRO A 449 -12.03 11.06 -1.00
N LEU A 450 -12.67 12.08 -1.55
CA LEU A 450 -13.91 11.99 -2.33
C LEU A 450 -13.64 11.85 -3.83
N SER A 451 -12.46 12.28 -4.29
CA SER A 451 -11.99 11.96 -5.64
C SER A 451 -11.98 10.44 -5.86
N ARG A 452 -12.50 9.99 -7.00
CA ARG A 452 -12.51 8.58 -7.41
C ARG A 452 -11.86 8.46 -8.76
N GLY A 453 -10.96 7.52 -8.96
CA GLY A 453 -10.30 7.24 -10.22
C GLY A 453 -10.77 5.96 -10.89
N CYS A 454 -9.97 5.51 -11.86
CA CYS A 454 -10.09 4.18 -12.44
C CYS A 454 -8.75 3.59 -12.88
N VAL A 455 -8.71 2.26 -12.96
CA VAL A 455 -7.72 1.47 -13.69
C VAL A 455 -8.38 0.87 -14.93
N ARG A 456 -7.73 0.98 -16.09
CA ARG A 456 -8.22 0.45 -17.37
C ARG A 456 -7.11 -0.23 -18.15
N LEU A 457 -7.46 -1.19 -19.00
CA LEU A 457 -6.52 -1.72 -19.97
C LEU A 457 -6.05 -0.61 -20.92
N ARG A 458 -4.74 -0.58 -21.19
CA ARG A 458 -4.17 0.22 -22.27
C ARG A 458 -4.31 -0.48 -23.62
N SER A 459 -4.13 -1.80 -23.61
CA SER A 459 -4.31 -2.68 -24.75
C SER A 459 -4.70 -4.09 -24.27
N SER A 460 -4.89 -5.03 -25.20
CA SER A 460 -5.08 -6.45 -24.88
C SER A 460 -3.76 -7.19 -24.59
N ASN A 461 -2.61 -6.51 -24.63
CA ASN A 461 -1.32 -7.07 -24.29
C ASN A 461 -1.09 -6.99 -22.77
N TYR A 462 -0.90 -8.14 -22.12
CA TYR A 462 -0.67 -8.23 -20.68
C TYR A 462 0.62 -7.53 -20.22
N LYS A 463 1.58 -7.30 -21.13
CA LYS A 463 2.84 -6.60 -20.82
C LYS A 463 2.68 -5.09 -20.76
N ASP A 464 1.62 -4.55 -21.35
CA ASP A 464 1.40 -3.10 -21.36
C ASP A 464 0.91 -2.66 -19.99
N ALA A 465 1.57 -1.65 -19.40
CA ALA A 465 1.13 -1.07 -18.15
C ALA A 465 -0.29 -0.49 -18.30
N PRO A 466 -1.20 -0.76 -17.35
CA PRO A 466 -2.56 -0.26 -17.43
C PRO A 466 -2.60 1.28 -17.39
N ILE A 467 -3.71 1.83 -17.83
CA ILE A 467 -4.05 3.23 -17.62
C ILE A 467 -4.46 3.37 -16.15
N ILE A 468 -3.76 4.23 -15.41
CA ILE A 468 -4.02 4.49 -13.99
C ILE A 468 -4.37 5.95 -13.85
N ASN A 469 -5.63 6.27 -13.57
CA ASN A 469 -6.07 7.65 -13.41
C ASN A 469 -6.79 7.81 -12.06
N PRO A 470 -6.09 8.26 -11.00
CA PRO A 470 -6.69 8.47 -9.68
C PRO A 470 -7.63 9.69 -9.64
N ARG A 471 -7.53 10.61 -10.61
CA ARG A 471 -8.24 11.89 -10.64
C ARG A 471 -8.02 12.69 -9.34
N TYR A 472 -6.78 12.80 -8.90
CA TYR A 472 -6.44 13.50 -7.65
C TYR A 472 -6.97 14.92 -7.64
N LEU A 473 -7.50 15.33 -6.48
CA LEU A 473 -8.03 16.67 -6.22
C LEU A 473 -9.10 17.13 -7.23
N SER A 474 -9.79 16.17 -7.86
CA SER A 474 -10.95 16.45 -8.71
C SER A 474 -12.18 16.85 -7.90
N HIS A 475 -12.26 16.41 -6.65
CA HIS A 475 -13.26 16.87 -5.70
C HIS A 475 -12.71 18.01 -4.83
N PRO A 476 -13.38 19.18 -4.73
CA PRO A 476 -12.87 20.35 -4.03
C PRO A 476 -12.74 20.15 -2.50
N GLN A 477 -13.48 19.21 -1.92
CA GLN A 477 -13.35 18.90 -0.48
C GLN A 477 -11.97 18.32 -0.14
N ASP A 478 -11.37 17.54 -1.03
CA ASP A 478 -10.03 16.95 -0.79
C ASP A 478 -8.98 18.06 -0.66
N VAL A 479 -9.11 19.10 -1.49
CA VAL A 479 -8.27 20.31 -1.44
C VAL A 479 -8.47 21.04 -0.10
N LYS A 480 -9.73 21.24 0.33
CA LYS A 480 -10.03 21.91 1.60
C LYS A 480 -9.44 21.17 2.81
N VAL A 481 -9.53 19.84 2.83
CA VAL A 481 -8.97 19.01 3.91
C VAL A 481 -7.45 19.14 3.95
N LEU A 482 -6.75 19.10 2.81
CA LEU A 482 -5.30 19.31 2.77
C LEU A 482 -4.89 20.70 3.23
N ILE A 483 -5.63 21.75 2.84
CA ILE A 483 -5.37 23.12 3.31
C ILE A 483 -5.52 23.20 4.84
N LYS A 484 -6.57 22.60 5.41
CA LYS A 484 -6.74 22.51 6.88
C LYS A 484 -5.60 21.76 7.55
N GLY A 485 -5.10 20.70 6.91
CA GLY A 485 -3.92 19.99 7.38
C GLY A 485 -2.64 20.83 7.35
N LEU A 486 -2.47 21.71 6.37
CA LEU A 486 -1.34 22.64 6.33
C LEU A 486 -1.48 23.76 7.37
N GLU A 487 -2.69 24.28 7.59
CA GLU A 487 -2.97 25.25 8.67
C GLU A 487 -2.64 24.66 10.05
N LEU A 488 -3.02 23.40 10.30
CA LEU A 488 -2.69 22.71 11.56
C LEU A 488 -1.19 22.40 11.68
N LEU A 489 -0.50 22.07 10.58
CA LEU A 489 0.96 21.94 10.57
C LEU A 489 1.63 23.23 11.04
N VAL A 490 1.19 24.39 10.53
CA VAL A 490 1.71 25.70 10.96
C VAL A 490 1.49 25.89 12.46
N LYS A 491 0.27 25.63 12.97
CA LYS A 491 -0.03 25.73 14.41
C LYS A 491 0.85 24.80 15.26
N LEU A 492 1.08 23.56 14.80
CA LEU A 492 1.97 22.62 15.50
C LEU A 492 3.39 23.19 15.63
N THR A 493 3.91 23.81 14.55
CA THR A 493 5.27 24.38 14.57
C THR A 493 5.40 25.65 15.43
N GLU A 494 4.30 26.34 15.75
CA GLU A 494 4.29 27.52 16.63
C GLU A 494 4.31 27.17 18.13
N THR A 495 4.18 25.89 18.48
CA THR A 495 4.21 25.41 19.87
C THR A 495 5.60 25.53 20.51
N LYS A 496 5.64 25.55 21.85
CA LYS A 496 6.91 25.60 22.59
C LYS A 496 7.72 24.34 22.39
N ALA A 497 7.07 23.18 22.32
CA ALA A 497 7.70 21.89 22.04
C ALA A 497 8.42 21.87 20.68
N MET A 498 7.82 22.41 19.61
CA MET A 498 8.50 22.50 18.31
C MET A 498 9.62 23.54 18.35
N ALA A 499 9.41 24.70 18.98
CA ALA A 499 10.46 25.71 19.16
C ALA A 499 11.68 25.15 19.91
N ALA A 500 11.49 24.26 20.90
CA ALA A 500 12.58 23.63 21.66
C ALA A 500 13.50 22.77 20.78
N ILE A 501 13.00 22.24 19.66
CA ILE A 501 13.79 21.51 18.66
C ILE A 501 14.14 22.37 17.43
N GLY A 502 14.07 23.70 17.59
CA GLY A 502 14.31 24.65 16.50
C GLY A 502 13.35 24.50 15.32
N GLY A 503 12.17 23.90 15.55
CA GLY A 503 11.14 23.64 14.57
C GLY A 503 10.49 24.94 14.12
N GLN A 504 10.54 25.22 12.82
CA GLN A 504 9.90 26.39 12.21
C GLN A 504 9.42 26.07 10.80
N VAL A 505 8.36 26.74 10.35
CA VAL A 505 7.88 26.60 8.96
C VAL A 505 8.90 27.19 7.99
N TYR A 506 9.13 26.50 6.87
CA TYR A 506 9.84 27.05 5.74
C TYR A 506 8.95 28.03 4.98
N THR A 507 9.29 29.32 5.06
CA THR A 507 8.44 30.43 4.60
C THR A 507 8.72 30.91 3.18
N LYS A 508 9.72 30.36 2.48
CA LYS A 508 9.92 30.71 1.07
C LYS A 508 8.66 30.31 0.28
N PRO A 509 8.06 31.22 -0.50
CA PRO A 509 6.93 30.87 -1.34
C PRO A 509 7.31 29.85 -2.41
N LEU A 510 6.46 28.86 -2.66
CA LEU A 510 6.60 27.97 -3.81
C LEU A 510 6.54 28.82 -5.10
N PRO A 511 7.51 28.73 -6.03
CA PRO A 511 7.65 29.72 -7.11
C PRO A 511 6.39 29.94 -7.97
N PRO A 512 5.64 28.89 -8.40
CA PRO A 512 4.38 29.07 -9.14
C PRO A 512 3.26 29.75 -8.33
N CYS A 513 3.40 29.77 -7.00
CA CYS A 513 2.42 30.32 -6.06
C CYS A 513 2.88 31.63 -5.41
N ALA A 514 4.01 32.19 -5.84
CA ALA A 514 4.63 33.36 -5.22
C ALA A 514 3.81 34.65 -5.33
N ASN A 515 2.81 34.70 -6.22
CA ASN A 515 1.89 35.83 -6.36
C ASN A 515 0.79 35.86 -5.29
N HIS A 516 0.68 34.80 -4.47
CA HIS A 516 -0.24 34.75 -3.35
C HIS A 516 0.49 35.08 -2.05
N GLU A 517 -0.20 35.73 -1.11
CA GLU A 517 0.31 35.92 0.24
C GLU A 517 0.57 34.55 0.89
N PHE A 518 1.78 34.36 1.44
CA PHE A 518 2.16 33.11 2.08
C PHE A 518 1.15 32.73 3.18
N ALA A 519 0.85 31.44 3.28
CA ALA A 519 -0.13 30.88 4.21
C ALA A 519 -1.60 31.36 4.04
N SER A 520 -1.91 32.15 3.01
CA SER A 520 -3.31 32.42 2.62
C SER A 520 -3.98 31.17 2.03
N TYR A 521 -5.32 31.15 2.01
CA TYR A 521 -6.07 30.08 1.34
C TYR A 521 -5.65 29.91 -0.13
N SER A 522 -5.49 31.03 -0.87
CA SER A 522 -5.08 30.99 -2.28
C SER A 522 -3.66 30.45 -2.47
N TYR A 523 -2.74 30.75 -1.54
CA TYR A 523 -1.40 30.18 -1.56
C TYR A 523 -1.45 28.68 -1.33
N TRP A 524 -2.18 28.22 -0.30
CA TRP A 524 -2.27 26.79 0.00
C TRP A 524 -3.00 26.01 -1.09
N GLU A 525 -4.07 26.54 -1.69
CA GLU A 525 -4.71 25.91 -2.83
C GLU A 525 -3.72 25.74 -4.01
N CYS A 526 -2.96 26.79 -4.35
CA CYS A 526 -1.93 26.69 -5.37
C CYS A 526 -0.86 25.65 -4.98
N TYR A 527 -0.40 25.67 -3.73
CA TYR A 527 0.63 24.77 -3.20
C TYR A 527 0.22 23.30 -3.29
N VAL A 528 -0.97 22.95 -2.81
CA VAL A 528 -1.43 21.54 -2.78
C VAL A 528 -1.62 20.94 -4.16
N ARG A 529 -1.97 21.76 -5.17
CA ARG A 529 -2.10 21.33 -6.57
C ARG A 529 -0.75 21.11 -7.25
N HIS A 530 0.28 21.87 -6.86
CA HIS A 530 1.63 21.68 -7.39
C HIS A 530 2.35 20.52 -6.69
N LEU A 531 2.34 20.51 -5.35
CA LEU A 531 2.97 19.49 -4.53
C LEU A 531 1.93 18.49 -4.01
N THR A 532 1.29 17.81 -4.95
CA THR A 532 0.41 16.67 -4.66
C THR A 532 1.24 15.38 -4.68
N LEU A 533 1.24 14.65 -3.56
CA LEU A 533 1.96 13.39 -3.40
C LEU A 533 0.98 12.25 -3.13
N THR A 534 1.26 11.08 -3.68
CA THR A 534 0.63 9.84 -3.24
C THR A 534 1.30 9.36 -1.97
N THR A 535 0.56 8.69 -1.09
CA THR A 535 1.16 7.91 0.00
C THR A 535 1.16 6.41 -0.30
N TYR A 536 0.99 6.03 -1.56
CA TYR A 536 1.18 4.66 -2.04
C TYR A 536 0.13 3.65 -1.52
N HIS A 537 -1.11 4.08 -1.29
CA HIS A 537 -2.20 3.27 -0.74
C HIS A 537 -3.41 3.12 -1.69
N PRO A 538 -3.22 2.69 -2.95
CA PRO A 538 -4.35 2.54 -3.85
C PRO A 538 -5.25 1.38 -3.43
N VAL A 539 -6.58 1.58 -3.45
CA VAL A 539 -7.61 0.57 -3.13
C VAL A 539 -8.82 0.63 -4.07
N GLY A 540 -9.76 -0.31 -3.93
CA GLY A 540 -11.15 -0.16 -4.41
C GLY A 540 -11.46 -0.58 -5.84
N THR A 541 -10.46 -0.99 -6.62
CA THR A 541 -10.64 -1.34 -8.04
C THR A 541 -11.43 -2.63 -8.32
N CYS A 542 -11.67 -3.44 -7.28
CA CYS A 542 -12.55 -4.60 -7.31
C CYS A 542 -13.46 -4.58 -6.07
N LYS A 543 -14.05 -3.41 -5.78
CA LYS A 543 -14.87 -3.10 -4.60
C LYS A 543 -15.80 -4.25 -4.20
N MET A 544 -15.74 -4.64 -2.91
CA MET A 544 -16.75 -5.49 -2.28
C MET A 544 -17.98 -4.68 -1.86
N GLY A 545 -19.13 -5.33 -1.74
CA GLY A 545 -20.33 -4.71 -1.20
C GLY A 545 -21.54 -5.63 -1.24
N LEU A 546 -22.71 -5.04 -1.02
CA LEU A 546 -23.99 -5.71 -1.13
C LEU A 546 -24.26 -6.19 -2.56
N ASP A 547 -24.89 -7.34 -2.71
CA ASP A 547 -25.26 -7.91 -4.03
C ASP A 547 -26.21 -6.99 -4.83
N SER A 548 -26.92 -6.09 -4.14
CA SER A 548 -27.81 -5.09 -4.74
C SER A 548 -27.10 -3.83 -5.23
N ASP A 549 -25.84 -3.58 -4.83
CA ASP A 549 -25.06 -2.43 -5.27
C ASP A 549 -24.41 -2.72 -6.64
N PRO A 550 -24.84 -2.07 -7.74
CA PRO A 550 -24.30 -2.35 -9.08
C PRO A 550 -22.85 -1.90 -9.27
N THR A 551 -22.26 -1.20 -8.29
CA THR A 551 -20.86 -0.75 -8.32
C THR A 551 -19.87 -1.77 -7.76
N THR A 552 -20.35 -2.92 -7.27
CA THR A 552 -19.51 -3.98 -6.70
C THR A 552 -18.96 -4.92 -7.76
N VAL A 553 -17.79 -5.48 -7.46
CA VAL A 553 -17.13 -6.51 -8.27
C VAL A 553 -17.14 -7.85 -7.55
N VAL A 554 -17.04 -7.83 -6.22
CA VAL A 554 -17.09 -9.01 -5.37
C VAL A 554 -18.19 -8.90 -4.31
N ASP A 555 -18.72 -10.05 -3.91
CA ASP A 555 -19.68 -10.13 -2.81
C ASP A 555 -19.02 -9.91 -1.44
N HIS A 556 -19.83 -9.91 -0.37
CA HIS A 556 -19.36 -9.78 1.01
C HIS A 556 -18.43 -10.93 1.48
N THR A 557 -18.35 -12.03 0.72
CA THR A 557 -17.40 -13.14 0.93
C THR A 557 -16.21 -13.10 -0.04
N LEU A 558 -16.06 -12.01 -0.78
CA LEU A 558 -14.97 -11.74 -1.73
C LEU A 558 -15.00 -12.60 -3.01
N ARG A 559 -16.14 -13.22 -3.33
CA ARG A 559 -16.32 -13.95 -4.60
C ARG A 559 -16.67 -12.99 -5.71
N VAL A 560 -16.05 -13.17 -6.88
CA VAL A 560 -16.34 -12.34 -8.05
C VAL A 560 -17.77 -12.63 -8.51
N HIS A 561 -18.60 -11.59 -8.60
CA HIS A 561 -20.00 -11.74 -8.95
C HIS A 561 -20.18 -12.46 -10.29
N ARG A 562 -21.23 -13.30 -10.39
CA ARG A 562 -21.61 -14.05 -11.60
C ARG A 562 -20.51 -14.99 -12.12
N THR A 563 -19.59 -15.39 -11.24
CA THR A 563 -18.60 -16.43 -11.49
C THR A 563 -18.63 -17.44 -10.35
N SER A 564 -17.98 -18.59 -10.55
CA SER A 564 -17.75 -19.56 -9.49
C SER A 564 -16.27 -19.91 -9.40
N ARG A 565 -15.83 -20.27 -8.18
CA ARG A 565 -14.44 -20.66 -7.89
C ARG A 565 -13.39 -19.57 -8.16
N LEU A 566 -13.81 -18.31 -8.16
CA LEU A 566 -12.96 -17.15 -8.34
C LEU A 566 -13.18 -16.13 -7.21
N ARG A 567 -12.09 -15.73 -6.54
CA ARG A 567 -12.08 -14.67 -5.53
C ARG A 567 -11.03 -13.61 -5.82
N VAL A 568 -11.24 -12.45 -5.23
CA VAL A 568 -10.23 -11.41 -5.12
C VAL A 568 -9.94 -11.18 -3.64
N VAL A 569 -8.68 -11.21 -3.25
CA VAL A 569 -8.25 -10.96 -1.87
C VAL A 569 -6.97 -10.14 -1.89
N ASP A 570 -7.15 -8.83 -1.94
CA ASP A 570 -6.09 -7.81 -1.81
C ASP A 570 -6.73 -6.43 -1.58
N ALA A 571 -5.93 -5.36 -1.60
CA ALA A 571 -6.39 -3.99 -1.41
C ALA A 571 -7.49 -3.52 -2.39
N SER A 572 -7.65 -4.16 -3.55
CA SER A 572 -8.67 -3.80 -4.54
C SER A 572 -10.10 -4.01 -4.03
N VAL A 573 -10.33 -4.90 -3.06
CA VAL A 573 -11.68 -5.18 -2.56
C VAL A 573 -12.20 -4.13 -1.58
N MET A 574 -11.33 -3.32 -0.99
CA MET A 574 -11.73 -2.36 0.03
C MET A 574 -12.75 -1.36 -0.55
N PRO A 575 -13.97 -1.23 0.02
CA PRO A 575 -14.99 -0.35 -0.51
C PRO A 575 -14.61 1.12 -0.36
N THR A 576 -13.98 1.45 0.77
CA THR A 576 -13.41 2.75 1.12
C THR A 576 -12.03 2.58 1.72
N LEU A 577 -11.21 3.63 1.67
CA LEU A 577 -9.96 3.69 2.42
C LEU A 577 -10.23 3.68 3.93
N SER A 578 -9.34 3.05 4.69
CA SER A 578 -9.24 3.27 6.13
C SER A 578 -8.43 4.54 6.40
N SER A 579 -8.57 5.10 7.59
CA SER A 579 -7.81 6.26 8.07
C SER A 579 -6.31 5.99 8.25
N ALA A 580 -5.76 4.88 7.75
CA ALA A 580 -4.41 4.42 8.06
C ALA A 580 -3.64 3.91 6.83
N ASN A 581 -2.33 3.70 7.00
CA ASN A 581 -1.55 2.91 6.06
C ASN A 581 -2.17 1.51 5.90
N ILE A 582 -2.40 1.09 4.65
CA ILE A 582 -3.34 -0.01 4.37
C ILE A 582 -2.78 -1.42 4.59
N ASN A 583 -1.49 -1.59 4.90
CA ASN A 583 -0.87 -2.93 4.93
C ASN A 583 -1.47 -3.81 6.04
N ALA A 584 -1.76 -3.24 7.22
CA ALA A 584 -2.42 -3.97 8.30
C ALA A 584 -3.83 -4.41 7.89
N VAL A 585 -4.60 -3.51 7.25
CA VAL A 585 -5.96 -3.81 6.76
C VAL A 585 -5.95 -4.90 5.68
N VAL A 586 -5.01 -4.85 4.74
CA VAL A 586 -4.85 -5.88 3.70
C VAL A 586 -4.50 -7.24 4.32
N THR A 587 -3.70 -7.24 5.38
CA THR A 587 -3.33 -8.46 6.12
C THR A 587 -4.55 -9.03 6.86
N MET A 588 -5.33 -8.16 7.51
CA MET A 588 -6.59 -8.52 8.16
C MET A 588 -7.59 -9.12 7.16
N ILE A 589 -7.78 -8.50 5.99
CA ILE A 589 -8.64 -9.03 4.92
C ILE A 589 -8.21 -10.44 4.52
N ALA A 590 -6.90 -10.68 4.38
CA ALA A 590 -6.37 -11.98 3.99
C ALA A 590 -6.57 -13.07 5.07
N GLU A 591 -6.39 -12.72 6.35
CA GLU A 591 -6.67 -13.62 7.48
C GLU A 591 -8.16 -14.01 7.52
N LYS A 592 -9.06 -13.03 7.38
CA LYS A 592 -10.51 -13.27 7.33
C LYS A 592 -10.91 -14.08 6.12
N ALA A 593 -10.38 -13.75 4.95
CA ALA A 593 -10.65 -14.47 3.71
C ALA A 593 -10.24 -15.95 3.80
N ALA A 594 -9.13 -16.26 4.47
CA ALA A 594 -8.72 -17.65 4.68
C ALA A 594 -9.80 -18.47 5.41
N ASP A 595 -10.39 -17.93 6.47
CA ASP A 595 -11.46 -18.59 7.21
C ASP A 595 -12.74 -18.72 6.37
N LEU A 596 -13.13 -17.67 5.64
CA LEU A 596 -14.28 -17.72 4.72
C LEU A 596 -14.12 -18.84 3.69
N ILE A 597 -12.96 -18.92 3.05
CA ILE A 597 -12.65 -19.95 2.04
C ILE A 597 -12.66 -21.35 2.67
N ILE A 598 -12.02 -21.54 3.82
CA ILE A 598 -11.98 -22.84 4.50
C ILE A 598 -13.39 -23.27 4.91
N SER A 599 -14.20 -22.37 5.46
CA SER A 599 -15.58 -22.63 5.87
C SER A 599 -16.45 -23.06 4.69
N ASP A 600 -16.39 -22.31 3.59
CA ASP A 600 -17.16 -22.59 2.38
C ASP A 600 -16.89 -23.99 1.81
N TRP A 601 -15.62 -24.41 1.78
CA TRP A 601 -15.26 -25.74 1.29
C TRP A 601 -15.54 -26.87 2.28
N LYS A 602 -15.60 -26.59 3.58
CA LYS A 602 -16.08 -27.55 4.58
C LYS A 602 -17.58 -27.78 4.42
N GLN A 603 -18.37 -26.72 4.27
CA GLN A 603 -19.81 -26.81 4.09
C GLN A 603 -20.19 -27.57 2.82
N ARG A 604 -19.49 -27.32 1.69
CA ARG A 604 -19.71 -28.06 0.43
C ARG A 604 -19.43 -29.57 0.53
N LYS A 605 -18.49 -29.99 1.39
CA LYS A 605 -18.23 -31.42 1.64
C LYS A 605 -19.31 -32.10 2.49
N ASN A 606 -20.03 -31.32 3.29
CA ASN A 606 -21.06 -31.81 4.20
C ASN A 606 -22.47 -31.81 3.58
N ILE A 607 -22.62 -31.34 2.34
CA ILE A 607 -23.84 -31.58 1.57
C ILE A 607 -23.79 -33.07 1.17
N PRO A 608 -24.67 -33.94 1.69
CA PRO A 608 -24.67 -35.33 1.28
C PRO A 608 -24.87 -35.38 -0.24
N CYS A 609 -24.03 -36.15 -0.95
CA CYS A 609 -24.31 -36.47 -2.35
C CYS A 609 -25.76 -36.93 -2.42
N CYS A 610 -26.60 -36.18 -3.13
CA CYS A 610 -27.94 -36.64 -3.43
C CYS A 610 -27.82 -38.01 -4.09
N SER A 611 -28.46 -39.01 -3.49
CA SER A 611 -28.81 -40.25 -4.15
C SER A 611 -29.50 -39.92 -5.48
N GLU A 612 -29.21 -40.70 -6.51
CA GLU A 612 -29.61 -40.51 -7.92
C GLU A 612 -31.13 -40.42 -8.22
N ASP A 613 -32.00 -40.29 -7.21
CA ASP A 613 -33.46 -40.32 -7.38
C ASP A 613 -34.15 -39.15 -6.66
N SER A 614 -33.98 -37.91 -7.14
CA SER A 614 -34.91 -36.82 -6.81
C SER A 614 -35.12 -35.90 -8.01
N PRO A 615 -36.36 -35.72 -8.50
CA PRO A 615 -36.63 -34.86 -9.63
C PRO A 615 -36.40 -33.40 -9.23
N TYR A 616 -35.61 -32.69 -10.03
CA TYR A 616 -35.40 -31.24 -9.95
C TYR A 616 -36.72 -30.50 -9.72
N PRO A 617 -36.78 -29.50 -8.82
CA PRO A 617 -37.94 -28.62 -8.78
C PRO A 617 -37.94 -27.79 -10.08
N GLU A 618 -38.99 -27.97 -10.87
CA GLU A 618 -39.27 -27.17 -12.06
C GLU A 618 -39.23 -25.69 -11.71
N ALA A 619 -38.57 -24.93 -12.59
CA ALA A 619 -38.58 -23.49 -12.58
C ALA A 619 -40.03 -23.00 -12.68
N ILE A 620 -40.49 -22.27 -11.67
CA ILE A 620 -41.72 -21.49 -11.74
C ILE A 620 -41.45 -20.31 -12.68
N TYR A 621 -41.65 -20.54 -13.98
CA TYR A 621 -41.90 -19.47 -14.94
C TYR A 621 -43.34 -19.01 -14.72
N GLY A 622 -43.51 -17.84 -14.11
CA GLY A 622 -44.80 -17.16 -14.09
C GLY A 622 -45.12 -16.64 -15.48
N ASP A 623 -46.25 -17.08 -16.02
CA ASP A 623 -46.86 -16.60 -17.25
C ASP A 623 -47.10 -15.08 -17.19
N PHE A 624 -46.37 -14.32 -18.01
CA PHE A 624 -46.81 -12.99 -18.44
C PHE A 624 -47.67 -13.15 -19.70
N GLN A 625 -48.99 -13.17 -19.51
CA GLN A 625 -49.93 -12.96 -20.60
C GLN A 625 -49.84 -11.50 -21.09
N LEU A 626 -49.61 -11.36 -22.39
CA LEU A 626 -49.83 -10.14 -23.17
C LEU A 626 -51.32 -9.76 -23.12
N ILE A 627 -51.63 -8.59 -22.54
CA ILE A 627 -52.70 -7.67 -22.97
C ILE A 627 -52.15 -6.26 -22.88
#